data_AF-A0A8H7X637-F1
#
_entry.id   AF-A0A8H7X637-F1
#
_cell.length_a   1.000
_cell.length_b   1.000
_cell.length_c   1.000
_cell.angle_alpha   90.00
_cell.angle_beta   90.00
_cell.angle_gamma   90.00
#
_symmetry.space_group_name_H-M   'P 1'
#
loop_
_entity.id
_entity.type
_entity.pdbx_description
1 polymer ?
#
loop_
_entity_poly.entity_id
_entity_poly.type
_entity_poly.pdbx_seq_one_letter_code
_entity_poly.pdbx_strand_id
1 'polypeptide(L)'
;MARRVAVTKIVAFALLAASKGHEKNKLLVLHFLQQSPNPWFLIFDNIESKTLLVSSLPSCGTGLILITCRSEIFTASVADTQTETPALTDQEVSTLMLKELGIASPSSEEIELTKEFSKELGDLPLAIEMMSKYMRTRKKSVARFLPYYRENRRNPRGGIVNIYYDGDLESLWSIVFGQLDENATKVFRVLCMLPPDRIPSKILTHASVMCDSEEPADKPLADDERYNRQSRRFVPVANKSQLNDALRPPPSSA
;
A
#
# COMPACT_ATOMS: atom_id res chain seq x y z
N MET A 1 -17.21 -2.04 -32.12
CA MET A 1 -16.05 -1.16 -32.34
C MET A 1 -16.23 0.13 -31.50
N ALA A 2 -15.95 0.13 -30.18
CA ALA A 2 -16.03 1.35 -29.33
C ALA A 2 -15.45 1.21 -27.89
N ARG A 3 -14.57 0.24 -27.59
CA ARG A 3 -14.06 0.04 -26.20
C ARG A 3 -12.69 0.66 -25.92
N ARG A 4 -11.96 1.12 -26.95
CA ARG A 4 -10.62 1.72 -26.78
C ARG A 4 -10.64 3.23 -26.49
N VAL A 5 -11.73 3.93 -26.78
CA VAL A 5 -11.76 5.41 -26.69
C VAL A 5 -11.89 5.93 -25.25
N ALA A 6 -12.57 5.19 -24.35
CA ALA A 6 -12.82 5.65 -22.98
C ALA A 6 -11.57 5.57 -22.09
N VAL A 7 -10.84 4.45 -22.13
CA VAL A 7 -9.61 4.25 -21.32
C VAL A 7 -8.50 5.23 -21.76
N THR A 8 -8.34 5.45 -23.07
CA THR A 8 -7.34 6.39 -23.60
C THR A 8 -7.63 7.84 -23.20
N LYS A 9 -8.90 8.24 -23.10
CA LYS A 9 -9.27 9.61 -22.66
C LYS A 9 -8.94 9.86 -21.19
N ILE A 10 -9.14 8.88 -20.30
CA ILE A 10 -8.83 9.03 -18.87
C ILE A 10 -7.32 9.15 -18.65
N VAL A 11 -6.51 8.33 -19.35
CA VAL A 11 -5.04 8.40 -19.26
C VAL A 11 -4.50 9.73 -19.84
N ALA A 12 -5.05 10.19 -20.97
CA ALA A 12 -4.67 11.47 -21.58
C ALA A 12 -5.05 12.69 -20.70
N PHE A 13 -6.16 12.61 -19.97
CA PHE A 13 -6.58 13.68 -19.06
C PHE A 13 -5.74 13.72 -17.77
N ALA A 14 -5.35 12.55 -17.25
CA ALA A 14 -4.40 12.44 -16.14
C ALA A 14 -3.02 13.05 -16.49
N LEU A 15 -2.55 12.86 -17.73
CA LEU A 15 -1.32 13.48 -18.27
C LEU A 15 -1.41 15.01 -18.34
N LEU A 16 -2.56 15.57 -18.78
CA LEU A 16 -2.76 17.02 -18.82
C LEU A 16 -2.90 17.64 -17.42
N ALA A 17 -3.51 16.89 -16.49
CA ALA A 17 -3.66 17.29 -15.11
C ALA A 17 -2.29 17.38 -14.40
N ALA A 18 -1.38 16.43 -14.58
CA ALA A 18 -0.08 16.40 -13.87
C ALA A 18 0.73 17.73 -13.85
N SER A 19 0.51 18.64 -14.81
CA SER A 19 1.14 19.97 -14.88
C SER A 19 0.63 21.06 -13.91
N LYS A 20 -0.52 20.88 -13.23
CA LYS A 20 -1.32 22.00 -12.70
C LYS A 20 -1.56 22.04 -11.18
N GLY A 21 -0.91 21.16 -10.41
CA GLY A 21 -1.04 21.07 -8.95
C GLY A 21 -2.22 20.18 -8.50
N HIS A 22 -2.07 19.47 -7.37
CA HIS A 22 -2.98 18.40 -6.95
C HIS A 22 -4.46 18.81 -6.87
N GLU A 23 -4.76 20.00 -6.33
CA GLU A 23 -6.13 20.50 -6.22
C GLU A 23 -6.79 20.81 -7.57
N LYS A 24 -6.04 21.43 -8.48
CA LYS A 24 -6.53 21.73 -9.82
C LYS A 24 -6.84 20.46 -10.60
N ASN A 25 -6.03 19.42 -10.40
CA ASN A 25 -6.20 18.12 -11.05
C ASN A 25 -7.45 17.41 -10.57
N LYS A 26 -7.67 17.44 -9.25
CA LYS A 26 -8.89 16.95 -8.63
C LYS A 26 -10.12 17.64 -9.25
N LEU A 27 -10.14 18.97 -9.30
CA LEU A 27 -11.27 19.71 -9.88
C LEU A 27 -11.52 19.40 -11.36
N LEU A 28 -10.45 19.26 -12.15
CA LEU A 28 -10.58 18.91 -13.57
C LEU A 28 -11.17 17.50 -13.74
N VAL A 29 -10.73 16.53 -12.94
CA VAL A 29 -11.27 15.16 -12.97
C VAL A 29 -12.73 15.16 -12.55
N LEU A 30 -13.09 15.87 -11.46
CA LEU A 30 -14.48 15.97 -11.02
C LEU A 30 -15.38 16.59 -12.08
N HIS A 31 -14.95 17.69 -12.68
CA HIS A 31 -15.69 18.32 -13.78
C HIS A 31 -15.88 17.37 -14.97
N PHE A 32 -14.84 16.62 -15.35
CA PHE A 32 -14.92 15.62 -16.41
C PHE A 32 -15.94 14.52 -16.09
N LEU A 33 -15.94 13.98 -14.87
CA LEU A 33 -16.88 12.94 -14.44
C LEU A 33 -18.33 13.46 -14.41
N GLN A 34 -18.53 14.70 -13.95
CA GLN A 34 -19.85 15.33 -13.87
C GLN A 34 -20.45 15.65 -15.23
N GLN A 35 -19.62 16.00 -16.22
CA GLN A 35 -20.05 16.32 -17.58
C GLN A 35 -20.04 15.12 -18.53
N SER A 36 -19.56 13.96 -18.08
CA SER A 36 -19.49 12.77 -18.92
C SER A 36 -20.90 12.28 -19.27
N PRO A 37 -21.26 12.19 -20.56
CA PRO A 37 -22.54 11.63 -20.97
C PRO A 37 -22.58 10.10 -20.80
N ASN A 38 -21.42 9.46 -20.67
CA ASN A 38 -21.29 8.02 -20.50
C ASN A 38 -21.15 7.67 -19.01
N PRO A 39 -21.69 6.51 -18.59
CA PRO A 39 -21.49 6.02 -17.25
C PRO A 39 -20.00 5.76 -17.00
N TRP A 40 -19.58 6.03 -15.78
CA TRP A 40 -18.20 5.84 -15.33
C TRP A 40 -18.16 5.04 -14.04
N PHE A 41 -17.00 4.48 -13.74
CA PHE A 41 -16.74 3.76 -12.51
C PHE A 41 -15.49 4.33 -11.84
N LEU A 42 -15.61 4.73 -10.58
CA LEU A 42 -14.54 5.34 -9.80
C LEU A 42 -14.27 4.49 -8.56
N ILE A 43 -12.99 4.18 -8.33
CA ILE A 43 -12.56 3.39 -7.18
C ILE A 43 -11.71 4.29 -6.28
N PHE A 44 -12.13 4.43 -5.04
CA PHE A 44 -11.34 5.00 -3.96
C PHE A 44 -10.76 3.86 -3.13
N ASP A 45 -9.48 3.58 -3.37
CA ASP A 45 -8.76 2.51 -2.67
C ASP A 45 -8.15 3.02 -1.35
N ASN A 46 -8.13 2.16 -0.33
CA ASN A 46 -7.55 2.42 1.00
C ASN A 46 -7.88 3.80 1.63
N ILE A 47 -9.16 4.16 1.74
CA ILE A 47 -9.58 5.44 2.35
C ILE A 47 -9.46 5.40 3.88
N GLU A 48 -8.77 6.40 4.42
CA GLU A 48 -8.56 6.60 5.86
C GLU A 48 -9.11 7.95 6.37
N SER A 49 -9.53 8.85 5.47
CA SER A 49 -10.02 10.18 5.83
C SER A 49 -11.33 10.52 5.12
N LYS A 50 -12.40 10.63 5.90
CA LYS A 50 -13.72 11.05 5.43
C LYS A 50 -13.70 12.44 4.80
N THR A 51 -12.96 13.38 5.38
CA THR A 51 -12.88 14.75 4.87
C THR A 51 -12.28 14.79 3.46
N LEU A 52 -11.21 14.01 3.23
CA LEU A 52 -10.59 13.91 1.91
C LEU A 52 -11.54 13.27 0.90
N LEU A 53 -12.23 12.20 1.29
CA LEU A 53 -13.22 11.53 0.46
C LEU A 53 -14.34 12.49 0.05
N VAL A 54 -15.03 13.14 1.00
CA VAL A 54 -16.15 14.04 0.72
C VAL A 54 -15.74 15.20 -0.20
N SER A 55 -14.55 15.77 0.00
CA SER A 55 -14.03 16.82 -0.89
C SER A 55 -13.66 16.35 -2.31
N SER A 56 -13.64 15.04 -2.53
CA SER A 56 -13.22 14.39 -3.77
C SER A 56 -14.36 13.63 -4.45
N LEU A 57 -15.60 13.74 -3.96
CA LEU A 57 -16.77 13.11 -4.59
C LEU A 57 -17.38 14.02 -5.66
N PRO A 58 -17.76 13.47 -6.84
CA PRO A 58 -18.52 14.23 -7.81
C PRO A 58 -19.94 14.47 -7.28
N SER A 59 -20.41 15.72 -7.34
CA SER A 59 -21.75 16.10 -6.86
C SER A 59 -22.90 15.62 -7.74
N CYS A 60 -22.61 15.15 -8.96
CA CYS A 60 -23.59 14.66 -9.93
C CYS A 60 -22.92 13.79 -10.99
N GLY A 61 -23.70 13.05 -11.78
CA GLY A 61 -23.23 12.22 -12.88
C GLY A 61 -23.89 10.84 -12.90
N THR A 62 -23.62 10.06 -13.93
CA THR A 62 -24.18 8.72 -14.15
C THR A 62 -23.18 7.61 -13.78
N GLY A 63 -22.49 7.78 -12.65
CA GLY A 63 -21.38 6.91 -12.27
C GLY A 63 -21.65 6.01 -11.07
N LEU A 64 -20.80 4.99 -10.93
CA LEU A 64 -20.71 4.13 -9.76
C LEU A 64 -19.41 4.40 -9.03
N ILE A 65 -19.46 4.42 -7.69
CA ILE A 65 -18.30 4.64 -6.84
C ILE A 65 -18.13 3.41 -5.94
N LEU A 66 -16.94 2.81 -5.98
CA LEU A 66 -16.52 1.79 -5.02
C LEU A 66 -15.50 2.40 -4.07
N ILE A 67 -15.71 2.23 -2.77
CA ILE A 67 -14.79 2.70 -1.74
C ILE A 67 -14.34 1.48 -0.95
N THR A 68 -13.03 1.33 -0.78
CA THR A 68 -12.45 0.35 0.14
C THR A 68 -11.78 1.09 1.29
N CYS A 69 -12.05 0.68 2.53
CA CYS A 69 -11.50 1.28 3.73
C CYS A 69 -11.41 0.23 4.85
N ARG A 70 -10.56 0.46 5.86
CA ARG A 70 -10.43 -0.46 7.01
C ARG A 70 -11.46 -0.24 8.12
N SER A 71 -12.09 0.93 8.18
CA SER A 71 -13.03 1.25 9.26
C SER A 71 -14.37 1.70 8.70
N GLU A 72 -15.40 1.01 9.17
CA GLU A 72 -16.81 1.21 8.79
C GLU A 72 -17.32 2.61 9.17
N ILE A 73 -16.74 3.21 10.22
CA ILE A 73 -17.10 4.53 10.75
C ILE A 73 -16.95 5.62 9.69
N PHE A 74 -16.03 5.45 8.74
CA PHE A 74 -15.74 6.48 7.74
C PHE A 74 -16.81 6.58 6.64
N THR A 75 -17.50 5.49 6.30
CA THR A 75 -18.34 5.42 5.08
C THR A 75 -19.83 5.43 5.35
N ALA A 76 -20.28 5.30 6.61
CA ALA A 76 -21.69 5.17 6.96
C ALA A 76 -22.57 6.35 6.54
N SER A 77 -21.98 7.53 6.32
CA SER A 77 -22.72 8.71 5.84
C SER A 77 -22.42 9.08 4.39
N VAL A 78 -21.69 8.23 3.65
CA VAL A 78 -21.18 8.55 2.30
C VAL A 78 -21.55 7.47 1.29
N ALA A 79 -21.59 6.21 1.70
CA ALA A 79 -21.92 5.10 0.82
C ALA A 79 -23.40 4.72 0.91
N ASP A 80 -24.04 4.46 -0.24
CA ASP A 80 -25.42 3.96 -0.31
C ASP A 80 -25.55 2.55 0.26
N THR A 81 -24.52 1.73 0.06
CA THR A 81 -24.42 0.37 0.58
C THR A 81 -23.04 0.15 1.20
N GLN A 82 -23.02 -0.65 2.26
CA GLN A 82 -21.79 -1.07 2.93
C GLN A 82 -21.75 -2.60 2.93
N THR A 83 -20.56 -3.14 2.70
CA THR A 83 -20.33 -4.58 2.73
C THR A 83 -18.98 -4.82 3.37
N GLU A 84 -19.00 -5.44 4.54
CA GLU A 84 -17.78 -5.96 5.16
C GLU A 84 -17.26 -7.12 4.31
N THR A 85 -15.95 -7.18 4.11
CA THR A 85 -15.35 -8.32 3.41
C THR A 85 -15.35 -9.51 4.37
N PRO A 86 -16.08 -10.59 4.08
CA PRO A 86 -16.16 -11.72 4.99
C PRO A 86 -14.79 -12.40 5.12
N ALA A 87 -14.55 -13.00 6.30
CA ALA A 87 -13.44 -13.91 6.48
C ALA A 87 -13.57 -15.11 5.51
N LEU A 88 -12.43 -15.68 5.12
CA LEU A 88 -12.42 -16.90 4.32
C LEU A 88 -13.00 -18.07 5.13
N THR A 89 -13.73 -18.95 4.45
CA THR A 89 -14.18 -20.22 5.03
C THR A 89 -13.01 -21.20 5.20
N ASP A 90 -13.17 -22.19 6.10
CA ASP A 90 -12.19 -23.29 6.29
C ASP A 90 -11.82 -23.99 4.96
N GLN A 91 -12.76 -24.05 4.01
CA GLN A 91 -12.49 -24.63 2.69
C GLN A 91 -11.65 -23.70 1.80
N GLU A 92 -11.94 -22.40 1.81
CA GLU A 92 -11.20 -21.41 1.03
C GLU A 92 -9.77 -21.20 1.55
N VAL A 93 -9.57 -21.14 2.87
CA VAL A 93 -8.22 -21.04 3.47
C VAL A 93 -7.37 -22.25 3.13
N SER A 94 -7.93 -23.46 3.22
CA SER A 94 -7.24 -24.69 2.85
C SER A 94 -6.88 -24.69 1.36
N THR A 95 -7.84 -24.33 0.51
CA THR A 95 -7.64 -24.24 -0.94
C THR A 95 -6.54 -23.23 -1.30
N LEU A 96 -6.54 -22.06 -0.66
CA LEU A 96 -5.52 -21.03 -0.84
C LEU A 96 -4.14 -21.53 -0.43
N MET A 97 -4.01 -22.09 0.77
CA MET A 97 -2.73 -22.59 1.29
C MET A 97 -2.17 -23.71 0.41
N LEU A 98 -3.00 -24.70 0.03
CA LEU A 98 -2.59 -25.82 -0.82
C LEU A 98 -2.14 -25.37 -2.21
N LYS A 99 -2.86 -24.41 -2.80
CA LYS A 99 -2.46 -23.77 -4.06
C LYS A 99 -1.11 -23.06 -3.92
N GLU A 100 -0.93 -22.27 -2.86
CA GLU A 100 0.33 -21.56 -2.59
C GLU A 100 1.48 -22.50 -2.16
N LEU A 101 1.20 -23.73 -1.75
CA LEU A 101 2.19 -24.80 -1.55
C LEU A 101 2.46 -25.63 -2.82
N GLY A 102 1.53 -25.63 -3.77
CA GLY A 102 1.66 -26.32 -5.06
C GLY A 102 1.25 -27.77 -5.00
N ILE A 103 0.35 -28.10 -4.07
CA ILE A 103 -0.16 -29.44 -3.84
C ILE A 103 -1.45 -29.59 -4.63
N ALA A 104 -1.42 -30.35 -5.72
CA ALA A 104 -2.57 -30.56 -6.61
C ALA A 104 -3.52 -31.67 -6.14
N SER A 105 -3.03 -32.60 -5.31
CA SER A 105 -3.80 -33.76 -4.84
C SER A 105 -3.47 -34.00 -3.36
N PRO A 106 -4.02 -33.15 -2.47
CA PRO A 106 -3.77 -33.24 -1.04
C PRO A 106 -4.46 -34.47 -0.44
N SER A 107 -3.87 -35.06 0.59
CA SER A 107 -4.56 -36.02 1.44
C SER A 107 -5.59 -35.32 2.35
N SER A 108 -6.54 -36.07 2.91
CA SER A 108 -7.48 -35.53 3.90
C SER A 108 -6.76 -34.96 5.13
N GLU A 109 -5.63 -35.57 5.52
CA GLU A 109 -4.79 -35.09 6.62
C GLU A 109 -4.13 -33.75 6.29
N GLU A 110 -3.61 -33.58 5.06
CA GLU A 110 -3.03 -32.31 4.63
C GLU A 110 -4.07 -31.20 4.60
N ILE A 111 -5.30 -31.50 4.15
CA ILE A 111 -6.42 -30.54 4.18
C ILE A 111 -6.70 -30.10 5.62
N GLU A 112 -6.83 -31.03 6.57
CA GLU A 112 -7.09 -30.67 7.97
C GLU A 112 -5.94 -29.88 8.60
N LEU A 113 -4.69 -30.26 8.33
CA LEU A 113 -3.51 -29.52 8.81
C LEU A 113 -3.46 -28.09 8.25
N THR A 114 -3.87 -27.88 7.00
CA THR A 114 -3.91 -26.52 6.42
C THR A 114 -4.96 -25.64 7.08
N LYS A 115 -6.12 -26.19 7.45
CA LYS A 115 -7.16 -25.50 8.21
C LYS A 115 -6.74 -25.21 9.64
N GLU A 116 -6.06 -26.17 10.28
CA GLU A 116 -5.51 -25.98 11.62
C GLU A 116 -4.48 -24.85 11.61
N PHE A 117 -3.60 -24.85 10.61
CA PHE A 117 -2.57 -23.83 10.52
C PHE A 117 -3.14 -22.45 10.15
N SER A 118 -4.15 -22.37 9.26
CA SER A 118 -4.76 -21.08 8.91
C SER A 118 -5.37 -20.38 10.14
N LYS A 119 -5.97 -21.14 11.06
CA LYS A 119 -6.52 -20.61 12.31
C LYS A 119 -5.45 -19.95 13.19
N GLU A 120 -4.24 -20.49 13.22
CA GLU A 120 -3.12 -19.84 13.93
C GLU A 120 -2.63 -18.55 13.25
N LEU A 121 -2.89 -18.42 11.96
CA LEU A 121 -2.62 -17.22 11.16
C LEU A 121 -3.81 -16.25 11.15
N GLY A 122 -4.87 -16.52 11.92
CA GLY A 122 -6.09 -15.71 11.99
C GLY A 122 -6.94 -15.77 10.72
N ASP A 123 -6.80 -16.83 9.92
CA ASP A 123 -7.50 -17.03 8.64
C ASP A 123 -7.32 -15.87 7.64
N LEU A 124 -6.22 -15.11 7.78
CA LEU A 124 -5.93 -13.96 6.95
C LEU A 124 -5.30 -14.40 5.61
N PRO A 125 -5.88 -14.02 4.45
CA PRO A 125 -5.36 -14.43 3.14
C PRO A 125 -3.89 -14.08 2.94
N LEU A 126 -3.49 -12.86 3.32
CA LEU A 126 -2.10 -12.40 3.21
C LEU A 126 -1.16 -13.22 4.11
N ALA A 127 -1.58 -13.54 5.34
CA ALA A 127 -0.77 -14.33 6.25
C ALA A 127 -0.54 -15.75 5.71
N ILE A 128 -1.63 -16.36 5.21
CA ILE A 128 -1.61 -17.68 4.58
C ILE A 128 -0.67 -17.69 3.37
N GLU A 129 -0.80 -16.71 2.46
CA GLU A 129 0.04 -16.62 1.27
C GLU A 129 1.52 -16.50 1.63
N MET A 130 1.86 -15.58 2.54
CA MET A 130 3.24 -15.33 2.94
C MET A 130 3.87 -16.57 3.57
N MET A 131 3.15 -17.25 4.46
CA MET A 131 3.66 -18.42 5.15
C MET A 131 3.76 -19.64 4.23
N SER A 132 2.79 -19.83 3.33
CA SER A 132 2.82 -20.88 2.32
C SER A 132 4.01 -20.72 1.38
N LYS A 133 4.30 -19.50 0.92
CA LYS A 133 5.48 -19.20 0.09
C LYS A 133 6.78 -19.40 0.85
N TYR A 134 6.84 -19.01 2.12
CA TYR A 134 7.99 -19.28 2.98
C TYR A 134 8.26 -20.79 3.09
N MET A 135 7.23 -21.58 3.41
CA MET A 135 7.32 -23.03 3.51
C MET A 135 7.72 -23.69 2.19
N ARG A 136 7.10 -23.28 1.07
CA ARG A 136 7.44 -23.79 -0.27
C ARG A 136 8.91 -23.55 -0.60
N THR A 137 9.40 -22.33 -0.38
CA THR A 137 10.80 -21.96 -0.64
C THR A 137 11.77 -22.82 0.17
N ARG A 138 11.39 -23.20 1.39
CA ARG A 138 12.17 -24.06 2.30
C ARG A 138 11.87 -25.55 2.18
N LYS A 139 11.01 -25.95 1.25
CA LYS A 139 10.55 -27.34 1.05
C LYS A 139 10.04 -27.98 2.36
N LYS A 140 9.24 -27.23 3.13
CA LYS A 140 8.61 -27.70 4.37
C LYS A 140 7.15 -28.04 4.12
N SER A 141 6.72 -29.22 4.55
CA SER A 141 5.29 -29.57 4.61
C SER A 141 4.62 -28.91 5.81
N VAL A 142 3.29 -28.79 5.77
CA VAL A 142 2.49 -28.24 6.89
C VAL A 142 2.70 -29.06 8.15
N ALA A 143 2.66 -30.38 8.05
CA ALA A 143 2.90 -31.31 9.16
C ALA A 143 4.23 -31.05 9.89
N ARG A 144 5.30 -30.70 9.14
CA ARG A 144 6.61 -30.43 9.72
C ARG A 144 6.75 -28.99 10.22
N PHE A 145 6.06 -28.05 9.59
CA PHE A 145 6.22 -26.63 9.87
C PHE A 145 5.36 -26.15 11.04
N LEU A 146 4.14 -26.67 11.17
CA LEU A 146 3.21 -26.26 12.22
C LEU A 146 3.79 -26.43 13.65
N PRO A 147 4.43 -27.55 14.02
CA PRO A 147 5.07 -27.67 15.34
C PRO A 147 6.21 -26.64 15.55
N TYR A 148 7.01 -26.39 14.51
CA TYR A 148 8.07 -25.37 14.56
C TYR A 148 7.48 -23.96 14.75
N TYR A 149 6.40 -23.64 14.03
CA TYR A 149 5.72 -22.36 14.18
C TYR A 149 5.23 -22.15 15.62
N ARG A 150 4.63 -23.18 16.23
CA ARG A 150 4.17 -23.15 17.63
C ARG A 150 5.30 -22.94 18.63
N GLU A 151 6.44 -23.61 18.43
CA GLU A 151 7.60 -23.50 19.31
C GLU A 151 8.29 -22.13 19.20
N ASN A 152 8.33 -21.57 17.99
CA ASN A 152 8.96 -20.28 17.72
C ASN A 152 7.99 -19.09 17.78
N ARG A 153 6.75 -19.34 18.22
CA ARG A 153 5.73 -18.32 18.37
C ARG A 153 6.18 -17.28 19.39
N ARG A 154 6.26 -16.02 18.98
CA ARG A 154 6.44 -14.91 19.92
C ARG A 154 5.17 -14.80 20.76
N ASN A 155 5.34 -14.79 22.09
CA ASN A 155 4.22 -14.47 22.97
C ASN A 155 3.76 -13.04 22.65
N PRO A 156 2.49 -12.81 22.30
CA PRO A 156 1.97 -11.46 22.04
C PRO A 156 1.93 -10.56 23.30
N ARG A 157 2.52 -11.00 24.41
CA ARG A 157 2.62 -10.27 25.68
C ARG A 157 3.65 -9.15 25.54
N GLY A 158 3.32 -8.12 24.77
CA GLY A 158 4.14 -6.92 24.59
C GLY A 158 4.04 -6.25 23.22
N GLY A 159 3.37 -6.89 22.25
CA GLY A 159 3.16 -6.31 20.92
C GLY A 159 2.03 -5.26 20.88
N ILE A 160 2.03 -4.44 19.83
CA ILE A 160 0.91 -3.54 19.53
C ILE A 160 -0.32 -4.42 19.26
N VAL A 161 -1.35 -4.30 20.10
CA VAL A 161 -2.63 -4.99 19.89
C VAL A 161 -3.22 -4.52 18.57
N ASN A 162 -3.36 -5.43 17.61
CA ASN A 162 -4.04 -5.12 16.36
C ASN A 162 -5.55 -5.26 16.57
N ILE A 163 -6.25 -4.13 16.63
CA ILE A 163 -7.71 -4.10 16.83
C ILE A 163 -8.50 -4.67 15.65
N TYR A 164 -7.85 -4.96 14.51
CA TYR A 164 -8.50 -5.45 13.30
C TYR A 164 -8.32 -6.96 13.07
N TYR A 165 -7.35 -7.61 13.74
CA TYR A 165 -7.02 -9.00 13.47
C TYR A 165 -6.65 -9.77 14.74
N ASP A 166 -7.26 -10.94 14.92
CA ASP A 166 -7.00 -11.84 16.06
C ASP A 166 -5.81 -12.79 15.84
N GLY A 167 -5.08 -12.65 14.72
CA GLY A 167 -3.97 -13.52 14.32
C GLY A 167 -2.59 -13.06 14.82
N ASP A 168 -1.67 -14.01 14.98
CA ASP A 168 -0.28 -13.73 15.36
C ASP A 168 0.58 -13.27 14.17
N LEU A 169 0.29 -12.04 13.73
CA LEU A 169 1.06 -11.39 12.67
C LEU A 169 2.50 -11.10 13.11
N GLU A 170 2.77 -10.93 14.40
CA GLU A 170 4.12 -10.64 14.89
C GLU A 170 5.08 -11.82 14.64
N SER A 171 4.66 -13.04 15.00
CA SER A 171 5.42 -14.25 14.70
C SER A 171 5.61 -14.44 13.20
N LEU A 172 4.56 -14.20 12.41
CA LEU A 172 4.65 -14.25 10.95
C LEU A 172 5.71 -13.29 10.42
N TRP A 173 5.65 -12.02 10.79
CA TRP A 173 6.61 -11.01 10.33
C TRP A 173 8.03 -11.33 10.80
N SER A 174 8.19 -11.84 12.03
CA SER A 174 9.49 -12.27 12.54
C SER A 174 10.10 -13.39 11.71
N ILE A 175 9.31 -14.40 11.34
CA ILE A 175 9.78 -15.53 10.52
C ILE A 175 10.11 -15.06 9.11
N VAL A 176 9.18 -14.32 8.49
CA VAL A 176 9.31 -13.88 7.09
C VAL A 176 10.43 -12.85 6.95
N PHE A 177 10.57 -11.87 7.84
CA PHE A 177 11.65 -10.89 7.75
C PHE A 177 12.98 -11.41 8.31
N GLY A 178 12.95 -12.41 9.20
CA GLY A 178 14.16 -13.08 9.69
C GLY A 178 14.94 -13.83 8.60
N GLN A 179 14.34 -14.06 7.44
CA GLN A 179 15.01 -14.69 6.30
C GLN A 179 15.79 -13.71 5.41
N LEU A 180 15.61 -12.39 5.61
CA LEU A 180 16.28 -11.38 4.81
C LEU A 180 17.79 -11.40 5.11
N ASP A 181 18.60 -11.40 4.04
CA ASP A 181 20.04 -11.18 4.20
C ASP A 181 20.35 -9.73 4.60
N GLU A 182 21.62 -9.43 4.83
CA GLU A 182 22.05 -8.11 5.28
C GLU A 182 21.69 -7.00 4.28
N ASN A 183 21.82 -7.26 2.98
CA ASN A 183 21.54 -6.28 1.92
C ASN A 183 20.04 -6.06 1.77
N ALA A 184 19.25 -7.13 1.76
CA ALA A 184 17.80 -7.08 1.72
C ALA A 184 17.24 -6.35 2.96
N THR A 185 17.84 -6.58 4.14
CA THR A 185 17.47 -5.88 5.38
C THR A 185 17.75 -4.37 5.29
N LYS A 186 18.87 -3.95 4.70
CA LYS A 186 19.19 -2.53 4.49
C LYS A 186 18.15 -1.87 3.58
N VAL A 187 17.80 -2.50 2.46
CA VAL A 187 16.77 -1.99 1.54
C VAL A 187 15.42 -1.92 2.24
N PHE A 188 15.02 -2.97 2.96
CA PHE A 188 13.76 -3.01 3.71
C PHE A 188 13.65 -1.85 4.72
N ARG A 189 14.72 -1.56 5.47
CA ARG A 189 14.76 -0.42 6.40
C ARG A 189 14.57 0.93 5.70
N VAL A 190 15.14 1.11 4.51
CA VAL A 190 14.91 2.32 3.70
C VAL A 190 13.45 2.40 3.26
N LEU A 191 12.86 1.29 2.81
CA LEU A 191 11.45 1.23 2.43
C LEU A 191 10.51 1.59 3.59
N CYS A 192 10.83 1.19 4.82
CA CYS A 192 10.05 1.56 6.01
C CYS A 192 10.04 3.07 6.31
N MET A 193 10.93 3.86 5.70
CA MET A 193 10.97 5.33 5.84
C MET A 193 10.22 6.05 4.73
N LEU A 194 9.65 5.31 3.77
CA LEU A 194 8.89 5.84 2.64
C LEU A 194 7.38 5.75 2.89
N PRO A 195 6.56 6.52 2.16
CA PRO A 195 5.12 6.32 2.14
C PRO A 195 4.75 4.87 1.77
N PRO A 196 3.63 4.34 2.29
CA PRO A 196 3.24 2.93 2.12
C PRO A 196 2.92 2.55 0.67
N ASP A 197 2.67 3.53 -0.20
CA ASP A 197 2.29 3.35 -1.60
C ASP A 197 3.09 4.25 -2.56
N ARG A 198 3.02 3.94 -3.85
CA ARG A 198 3.58 4.73 -4.97
C ARG A 198 5.09 5.00 -4.85
N ILE A 199 5.85 4.10 -4.24
CA ILE A 199 7.32 4.17 -4.17
C ILE A 199 7.91 3.98 -5.58
N PRO A 200 8.59 4.97 -6.17
CA PRO A 200 9.21 4.82 -7.48
C PRO A 200 10.37 3.82 -7.44
N SER A 201 10.34 2.79 -8.29
CA SER A 201 11.42 1.80 -8.40
C SER A 201 12.79 2.41 -8.71
N LYS A 202 12.81 3.58 -9.36
CA LYS A 202 14.03 4.36 -9.64
C LYS A 202 14.82 4.73 -8.38
N ILE A 203 14.16 4.90 -7.23
CA ILE A 203 14.85 5.18 -5.94
C ILE A 203 15.75 4.01 -5.54
N LEU A 204 15.37 2.78 -5.89
CA LEU A 204 16.09 1.57 -5.51
C LEU A 204 17.20 1.19 -6.51
N THR A 205 17.30 1.87 -7.65
CA THR A 205 18.19 1.49 -8.77
C THR A 205 19.36 2.46 -8.99
N HIS A 206 19.48 3.53 -8.20
CA HIS A 206 20.53 4.55 -8.33
C HIS A 206 21.71 4.40 -7.35
N ALA A 207 22.18 3.18 -7.10
CA ALA A 207 23.35 2.92 -6.26
C ALA A 207 24.67 2.71 -7.03
N SER A 208 24.69 2.88 -8.36
CA SER A 208 25.90 2.65 -9.18
C SER A 208 26.60 3.91 -9.71
N VAL A 209 26.18 5.11 -9.30
CA VAL A 209 26.87 6.35 -9.71
C VAL A 209 27.46 7.02 -8.49
N MET A 210 28.61 6.50 -8.02
CA MET A 210 29.73 7.25 -7.41
C MET A 210 30.89 6.27 -7.15
N CYS A 211 31.47 5.73 -8.22
CA CYS A 211 32.90 5.45 -8.26
C CYS A 211 33.33 5.52 -9.74
N ASP A 212 34.29 6.40 -9.97
CA ASP A 212 35.15 6.57 -11.14
C ASP A 212 34.70 7.46 -12.31
N SER A 213 35.49 8.55 -12.39
CA SER A 213 35.98 9.31 -13.54
C SER A 213 35.08 10.35 -14.20
N GLU A 214 35.65 11.55 -14.28
CA GLU A 214 35.19 12.71 -15.05
C GLU A 214 35.07 12.41 -16.55
N GLU A 215 34.16 13.16 -17.20
CA GLU A 215 34.06 13.53 -18.62
C GLU A 215 32.82 13.03 -19.42
N PRO A 216 32.36 13.77 -20.44
CA PRO A 216 32.14 15.22 -20.49
C PRO A 216 30.69 15.56 -20.94
N ALA A 217 30.33 16.82 -20.76
CA ALA A 217 29.04 17.40 -21.13
C ALA A 217 28.81 17.39 -22.64
N ASP A 218 27.83 16.60 -23.11
CA ASP A 218 26.76 17.03 -24.03
C ASP A 218 26.01 15.80 -24.58
N LYS A 219 24.87 15.48 -23.95
CA LYS A 219 23.76 14.79 -24.60
C LYS A 219 22.45 15.44 -24.15
N PRO A 220 21.50 15.71 -25.06
CA PRO A 220 20.21 16.25 -24.68
C PRO A 220 19.47 15.19 -23.85
N LEU A 221 19.27 15.46 -22.56
CA LEU A 221 18.49 14.61 -21.67
C LEU A 221 17.04 14.49 -22.18
N ALA A 222 16.54 13.27 -22.29
CA ALA A 222 15.14 12.99 -22.59
C ALA A 222 14.20 13.60 -21.52
N ASP A 223 13.01 14.02 -21.96
CA ASP A 223 12.06 14.87 -21.22
C ASP A 223 11.68 14.37 -19.80
N ASP A 224 11.83 13.08 -19.53
CA ASP A 224 11.55 12.46 -18.22
C ASP A 224 12.44 13.00 -17.07
N GLU A 225 13.65 13.48 -17.37
CA GLU A 225 14.58 13.96 -16.33
C GLU A 225 14.31 15.41 -15.89
N ARG A 226 13.52 16.18 -16.65
CA ARG A 226 13.08 17.54 -16.22
C ARG A 226 12.10 17.49 -15.05
N TYR A 227 11.24 16.46 -14.99
CA TYR A 227 10.22 16.30 -13.95
C TYR A 227 10.83 16.19 -12.55
N ASN A 228 11.96 15.49 -12.41
CA ASN A 228 12.56 15.20 -11.11
C ASN A 228 13.46 16.32 -10.57
N ARG A 229 13.82 17.30 -11.42
CA ARG A 229 14.70 18.42 -11.05
C ARG A 229 13.91 19.60 -10.47
N GLN A 230 12.68 19.82 -10.92
CA GLN A 230 11.85 20.94 -10.46
C GLN A 230 11.20 20.69 -9.09
N SER A 231 10.99 19.43 -8.70
CA SER A 231 10.50 19.05 -7.37
C SER A 231 11.57 19.12 -6.28
N ARG A 232 12.85 19.31 -6.63
CA ARG A 232 13.98 19.45 -5.70
C ARG A 232 14.35 20.91 -5.38
N ARG A 233 13.38 21.77 -5.05
CA ARG A 233 13.69 22.95 -4.24
C ARG A 233 13.55 22.57 -2.76
N PHE A 234 14.65 22.08 -2.20
CA PHE A 234 14.84 22.03 -0.76
C PHE A 234 14.60 23.44 -0.19
N VAL A 235 13.56 23.59 0.63
CA VAL A 235 13.43 24.75 1.51
C VAL A 235 14.30 24.46 2.72
N PRO A 236 15.32 25.27 3.05
CA PRO A 236 16.09 25.07 4.26
C PRO A 236 15.17 25.26 5.47
N VAL A 237 15.19 24.31 6.40
CA VAL A 237 14.49 24.44 7.68
C VAL A 237 15.18 25.57 8.47
N ALA A 238 14.41 26.60 8.84
CA ALA A 238 14.91 27.72 9.62
C ALA A 238 15.46 27.25 10.98
N ASN A 239 16.61 27.77 11.38
CA ASN A 239 17.27 27.42 12.64
C ASN A 239 16.46 27.95 13.84
N LYS A 240 16.50 27.20 14.95
CA LYS A 240 15.76 27.47 16.21
C LYS A 240 15.85 28.90 16.75
N SER A 241 16.91 29.65 16.44
CA SER A 241 17.04 31.05 16.85
C SER A 241 16.02 31.98 16.18
N GLN A 242 15.65 31.71 14.92
CA GLN A 242 14.68 32.53 14.17
C GLN A 242 13.23 32.31 14.62
N LEU A 243 12.91 31.16 15.21
CA LEU A 243 11.58 30.89 15.77
C LEU A 243 11.33 31.64 17.09
N ASN A 244 12.38 31.84 17.91
CA ASN A 244 12.24 32.47 19.22
C ASN A 244 12.06 33.99 19.14
N ASP A 245 12.56 34.64 18.09
CA ASP A 245 12.33 36.08 17.87
C ASP A 245 10.92 36.40 17.36
N ALA A 246 10.27 35.45 16.69
CA ALA A 246 8.89 35.60 16.20
C ALA A 246 7.82 35.45 17.31
N LEU A 247 8.21 34.98 18.50
CA LEU A 247 7.31 34.70 19.63
C LEU A 247 7.38 35.73 20.76
N ARG A 248 8.13 36.84 20.61
CA ARG A 248 8.13 37.90 21.62
C ARG A 248 6.84 38.74 21.53
N PRO A 249 6.13 38.96 22.65
CA PRO A 249 4.99 39.86 22.65
C PRO A 249 5.45 41.33 22.43
N PRO A 250 4.65 42.15 21.73
CA PRO A 250 4.98 43.55 21.49
C PRO A 250 4.99 44.35 22.81
N PRO A 251 5.82 45.40 22.93
CA PRO A 251 5.88 46.21 24.14
C PRO A 251 4.58 46.99 24.36
N SER A 252 4.11 47.03 25.62
CA SER A 252 2.91 47.77 26.01
C SER A 252 3.15 49.28 25.87
N SER A 253 2.31 49.95 25.09
CA SER A 253 2.30 51.42 24.99
C SER A 253 1.77 52.04 26.28
N ALA A 254 2.55 52.97 26.84
CA ALA A 254 2.06 54.00 27.76
C ALA A 254 1.50 55.18 26.96
#